data_AF-A0A3B9BBB6-F1
#
_entry.id   AF-A0A3B9BBB6-F1
#
_cell.length_a   1.000
_cell.length_b   1.000
_cell.length_c   1.000
_cell.angle_alpha   90.00
_cell.angle_beta   90.00
_cell.angle_gamma   90.00
#
_symmetry.space_group_name_H-M   'P 1'
#
loop_
_entity.id
_entity.type
_entity.pdbx_description
1 polymer ?
#
loop_
_entity_poly.entity_id
_entity_poly.type
_entity_poly.pdbx_seq_one_letter_code
_entity_poly.pdbx_strand_id
1 'polypeptide(L)' 'TTPPNPDGTISPELLAALGILNVDEVYKVGGAQAIGALGYGTESIPSVDKIFGPGNA' A
#
# COMPACT_ATOMS: atom_id res chain seq x y z
N THR A 1 -1.10 -0.43 1.09
CA THR A 1 -0.21 -0.29 -0.09
C THR A 1 -1.03 0.20 -1.27
N THR A 2 -0.45 0.98 -2.18
CA THR A 2 -1.11 1.40 -3.43
C THR A 2 -0.05 1.62 -4.52
N PRO A 3 -0.24 1.13 -5.76
CA PRO A 3 0.69 1.43 -6.85
C PRO A 3 0.66 2.94 -7.13
N PRO A 4 1.83 3.56 -7.40
CA PRO A 4 1.86 4.95 -7.82
C PRO A 4 1.49 5.11 -9.30
N ASN A 5 1.13 6.34 -9.65
CA ASN A 5 1.09 6.78 -11.04
C ASN A 5 2.49 6.70 -11.69
N PRO A 6 2.59 6.74 -13.03
CA PRO A 6 3.88 6.72 -13.72
C PRO A 6 4.87 7.83 -13.29
N ASP A 7 4.36 8.96 -12.78
CA ASP A 7 5.15 10.07 -12.25
C ASP A 7 5.51 9.92 -10.76
N GLY A 8 5.16 8.81 -10.13
CA GLY A 8 5.42 8.53 -8.71
C GLY A 8 4.41 9.14 -7.74
N THR A 9 3.36 9.81 -8.22
CA THR A 9 2.31 10.40 -7.39
C THR A 9 1.26 9.37 -6.98
N ILE A 10 0.55 9.66 -5.88
CA ILE A 10 -0.67 8.95 -5.46
C ILE A 10 -1.85 9.91 -5.62
N SER A 11 -3.03 9.40 -5.98
CA SER A 11 -4.27 10.18 -6.03
C SER A 11 -4.47 10.99 -4.73
N PRO A 12 -4.65 12.32 -4.81
CA PRO A 12 -4.92 13.15 -3.64
C PRO A 12 -6.20 12.76 -2.90
N GLU A 13 -7.22 12.30 -3.63
CA GLU A 13 -8.50 11.84 -3.07
C GLU A 13 -8.30 10.59 -2.21
N LEU A 14 -7.47 9.64 -2.66
CA LEU A 14 -7.10 8.48 -1.87
C LEU A 14 -6.36 8.90 -0.60
N LEU A 15 -5.37 9.79 -0.69
CA LEU A 15 -4.63 10.28 0.48
C LEU A 15 -5.54 11.01 1.47
N ALA A 16 -6.50 11.81 1.00
CA ALA A 16 -7.48 12.47 1.85
C ALA A 16 -8.36 11.46 2.59
N ALA A 17 -8.84 10.41 1.90
CA ALA A 17 -9.64 9.36 2.52
C ALA A 17 -8.85 8.59 3.60
N LEU A 18 -7.58 8.25 3.33
CA LEU A 18 -6.71 7.57 4.29
C LEU A 18 -6.42 8.46 5.51
N GLY A 19 -6.26 9.77 5.31
CA GLY A 19 -6.12 10.74 6.40
C GLY A 19 -7.35 10.83 7.29
N ILE A 20 -8.56 10.83 6.71
CA ILE A 20 -9.83 10.80 7.47
C ILE A 20 -9.95 9.51 8.30
N LEU A 21 -9.49 8.39 7.74
CA LEU A 21 -9.51 7.08 8.39
C LEU A 21 -8.37 6.87 9.40
N ASN A 22 -7.45 7.84 9.53
CA ASN A 22 -6.25 7.75 10.37
C ASN A 22 -5.40 6.51 10.07
N VAL A 23 -5.15 6.24 8.79
CA VAL A 23 -4.20 5.20 8.38
C VAL A 23 -2.79 5.61 8.77
N ASP A 24 -2.07 4.74 9.48
CA ASP A 24 -0.74 5.04 10.01
C ASP A 24 0.32 5.18 8.93
N GLU A 25 0.31 4.26 7.95
CA GLU A 25 1.38 4.15 6.95
C GLU A 25 0.85 3.87 5.54
N VAL A 26 1.46 4.52 4.54
CA VAL A 26 1.10 4.37 3.12
C VAL A 26 2.36 4.13 2.28
N TYR A 27 2.45 2.94 1.70
CA TYR A 27 3.56 2.57 0.81
C TYR A 27 3.15 2.59 -0.66
N LYS A 28 3.98 3.25 -1.48
CA LYS A 28 3.81 3.41 -2.94
C LYS A 28 4.25 2.16 -3.71
N VAL A 29 3.54 1.05 -3.50
CA VAL A 29 3.80 -0.25 -4.13
C VAL A 29 2.48 -0.97 -4.35
N GLY A 30 2.36 -1.75 -5.43
CA GLY A 30 1.17 -2.55 -5.76
C GLY A 30 1.54 -3.93 -6.30
N GLY A 31 0.55 -4.73 -6.69
CA GLY A 31 0.77 -6.06 -7.29
C GLY A 31 1.32 -7.11 -6.32
N ALA A 32 1.75 -8.26 -6.87
CA ALA A 32 2.24 -9.39 -6.09
C ALA A 32 3.44 -9.05 -5.19
N GLN A 33 4.31 -8.14 -5.64
CA GLN A 33 5.44 -7.66 -4.85
C GLN A 33 5.02 -6.88 -3.59
N ALA A 34 3.89 -6.15 -3.64
CA ALA A 34 3.35 -5.50 -2.45
C ALA A 34 2.82 -6.53 -1.44
N ILE A 35 2.19 -7.58 -1.93
CA ILE A 35 1.70 -8.69 -1.09
C ILE A 35 2.89 -9.44 -0.47
N GLY A 36 3.94 -9.70 -1.25
CA GLY A 36 5.18 -10.27 -0.74
C GLY A 36 5.84 -9.40 0.33
N ALA A 37 5.93 -8.08 0.11
CA ALA A 37 6.47 -7.15 1.09
C ALA A 37 5.64 -7.11 2.39
N LEU A 38 4.31 -7.11 2.31
CA LEU A 38 3.44 -7.18 3.48
C LEU A 38 3.50 -8.54 4.19
N GLY A 39 3.68 -9.63 3.44
CA GLY A 39 3.70 -10.98 4.00
C GLY A 39 5.03 -11.32 4.69
N TYR A 40 6.16 -10.99 4.05
CA TYR A 40 7.50 -11.36 4.53
C TYR A 40 8.22 -10.23 5.25
N GLY A 41 7.78 -8.99 5.08
CA GLY A 41 8.50 -7.81 5.52
C GLY A 41 9.69 -7.47 4.61
N THR A 42 10.12 -6.22 4.68
CA THR A 42 11.33 -5.68 4.07
C THR A 42 12.02 -4.73 5.06
N GLU A 43 13.15 -4.13 4.67
CA GLU A 43 13.80 -3.08 5.47
C GLU A 43 12.89 -1.87 5.72
N SER A 44 11.90 -1.61 4.85
CA SER A 44 11.03 -0.42 4.90
C SER A 44 9.54 -0.72 5.10
N ILE A 45 9.10 -1.97 4.90
CA ILE A 45 7.71 -2.39 5.05
C ILE A 45 7.69 -3.54 6.06
N PRO A 46 7.18 -3.34 7.29
CA PRO A 46 7.01 -4.43 8.24
C PRO A 46 6.05 -5.50 7.72
N SER A 47 6.26 -6.75 8.15
CA SER A 47 5.27 -7.80 7.90
C SER A 47 3.99 -7.55 8.70
N VAL A 48 2.86 -8.04 8.19
CA VAL A 48 1.55 -7.90 8.84
C VAL A 48 0.91 -9.26 9.13
N ASP A 49 0.06 -9.31 10.15
CA ASP A 49 -0.67 -10.54 10.52
C ASP A 49 -1.73 -10.93 9.48
N LYS A 50 -2.26 -9.95 8.75
CA LYS A 50 -3.36 -10.16 7.80
C LYS A 50 -3.36 -9.13 6.68
N ILE A 51 -3.60 -9.59 5.46
CA ILE A 51 -3.68 -8.76 4.25
C ILE A 51 -5.12 -8.71 3.75
N PHE A 52 -5.59 -7.51 3.42
CA PHE A 52 -6.94 -7.26 2.88
C PHE A 52 -6.85 -6.44 1.59
N GLY A 53 -7.89 -6.55 0.76
CA GLY A 53 -8.06 -5.74 -0.44
C GLY A 53 -8.21 -6.61 -1.70
N PRO A 54 -9.12 -6.25 -2.62
CA PRO A 54 -9.20 -6.92 -3.91
C PRO A 54 -7.99 -6.58 -4.80
N GLY A 55 -7.66 -7.45 -5.75
CA GLY A 55 -6.57 -7.26 -6.70
C GLY A 55 -6.89 -7.86 -8.06
N ASN A 56 -5.99 -7.66 -9.03
CA ASN A 56 -6.02 -8.35 -10.32
C ASN A 56 -5.40 -9.75 -10.22
N ALA A 57 -5.57 -10.54 -11.29
CA ALA A 57 -4.84 -11.79 -11.50
C ALA A 57 -3.43 -11.53 -12.04
#